data_AF-A0A956ST54-F1
#
_entry.id   AF-A0A956ST54-F1
#
_cell.length_a   1.000
_cell.length_b   1.000
_cell.length_c   1.000
_cell.angle_alpha   90.00
_cell.angle_beta   90.00
_cell.angle_gamma   90.00
#
_symmetry.space_group_name_H-M   'P 1'
#
loop_
_entity.id
_entity.type
_entity.pdbx_description
1 polymer ?
#
loop_
_entity_poly.entity_id
_entity_poly.type
_entity_poly.pdbx_seq_one_letter_code
_entity_poly.pdbx_strand_id
1 'polypeptide(L)'
;GTGVARITSTNPGPSVAFDLRVVEQPRVESVRLTPDRAVVPVGQPVIVMMQTLDETGQILTDRDKTVTVRHWSSLSLATYRTNGDTLVFVGAQPGTYRIRREVENRETAVEITVLPSDPSSALCRSLAGATLLGDDGQFLGTLTPPESARSIQAPEGYFGGWWSSTSVYSLFGPYGRVPSDLSAFDPGATRPPFIVRDGVTLGRASVSIDIPGAISPGQLLHCDFR
;
A
#
# COMPACT_ATOMS: atom_id res chain seq x y z
N GLY A 1 -29.54 -27.27 5.74
CA GLY A 1 -29.24 -28.72 5.84
C GLY A 1 -28.84 -29.21 4.47
N THR A 2 -27.88 -30.13 4.41
CA THR A 2 -27.54 -30.83 3.17
C THR A 2 -28.66 -31.77 2.75
N GLY A 3 -28.87 -31.95 1.45
CA GLY A 3 -29.96 -32.79 0.94
C GLY A 3 -30.23 -32.58 -0.55
N VAL A 4 -31.17 -33.36 -1.08
CA VAL A 4 -31.67 -33.19 -2.44
C VAL A 4 -33.08 -32.61 -2.36
N ALA A 5 -33.28 -31.43 -2.93
CA ALA A 5 -34.58 -30.79 -3.05
C ALA A 5 -35.09 -30.96 -4.49
N ARG A 6 -36.25 -31.59 -4.65
CA ARG A 6 -36.90 -31.68 -5.97
C ARG A 6 -37.70 -30.41 -6.22
N ILE A 7 -37.38 -29.71 -7.30
CA ILE A 7 -38.11 -28.50 -7.72
C ILE A 7 -38.99 -28.87 -8.90
N THR A 8 -40.29 -28.64 -8.75
CA THR A 8 -41.29 -28.83 -9.81
C THR A 8 -41.87 -27.49 -10.24
N SER A 9 -41.70 -27.15 -11.52
CA SER A 9 -42.43 -26.05 -12.14
C SER A 9 -43.80 -26.56 -12.58
N THR A 10 -44.86 -25.91 -12.12
CA THR A 10 -46.23 -26.16 -12.57
C THR A 10 -46.68 -24.98 -13.42
N ASN A 11 -46.81 -25.22 -14.72
CA ASN A 11 -47.46 -24.33 -15.68
C ASN A 11 -48.71 -25.08 -16.20
N PRO A 12 -49.72 -24.46 -16.85
CA PRO A 12 -50.88 -25.17 -17.40
C PRO A 12 -50.56 -26.21 -18.50
N GLY A 13 -49.28 -26.45 -18.81
CA GLY A 13 -48.76 -27.47 -19.70
C GLY A 13 -47.87 -28.50 -18.96
N PRO A 14 -46.96 -29.22 -19.65
CA PRO A 14 -46.17 -30.29 -19.02
C PRO A 14 -45.28 -29.77 -17.89
N SER A 15 -45.40 -30.39 -16.71
CA SER A 15 -44.55 -30.10 -15.55
C SER A 15 -43.13 -30.62 -15.77
N VAL A 16 -42.15 -29.78 -15.47
CA VAL A 16 -40.73 -30.16 -15.47
C VAL A 16 -40.25 -30.23 -14.03
N ALA A 17 -39.59 -31.33 -13.68
CA ALA A 17 -38.97 -31.53 -12.38
C ALA A 17 -37.45 -31.65 -12.54
N PHE A 18 -36.70 -31.01 -11.65
CA PHE A 18 -35.26 -31.21 -11.53
C PHE A 18 -34.86 -31.31 -10.06
N ASP A 19 -33.81 -32.09 -9.80
CA ASP A 19 -33.26 -32.28 -8.47
C ASP A 19 -32.14 -31.27 -8.21
N LEU A 20 -32.31 -30.44 -7.19
CA LEU A 20 -31.30 -29.52 -6.68
C LEU A 20 -30.57 -30.19 -5.52
N ARG A 21 -29.26 -30.41 -5.65
CA ARG A 21 -28.44 -30.95 -4.55
C ARG A 21 -27.81 -29.82 -3.75
N VAL A 22 -28.20 -29.69 -2.49
CA VAL A 22 -27.59 -28.79 -1.51
C VAL A 22 -26.45 -29.54 -0.83
N VAL A 23 -25.21 -29.17 -1.16
CA VAL A 23 -24.00 -29.69 -0.53
C VAL A 23 -23.56 -28.80 0.64
N GLU A 24 -22.82 -29.36 1.57
CA GLU A 24 -22.22 -28.57 2.64
C GLU A 24 -21.14 -27.67 2.04
N GLN A 25 -21.06 -26.42 2.47
CA GLN A 25 -20.00 -25.54 1.99
C GLN A 25 -18.66 -26.04 2.54
N PRO A 26 -17.64 -26.26 1.69
CA PRO A 26 -16.34 -26.76 2.13
C PRO A 26 -15.67 -25.76 3.06
N ARG A 27 -15.37 -26.17 4.30
CA ARG A 27 -14.78 -25.31 5.34
C ARG A 27 -13.37 -24.85 4.97
N VAL A 28 -12.98 -23.65 5.42
CA VAL A 28 -11.58 -23.20 5.30
C VAL A 28 -10.70 -24.01 6.26
N GLU A 29 -9.72 -24.72 5.70
CA GLU A 29 -8.71 -25.47 6.46
C GLU A 29 -7.41 -24.67 6.58
N SER A 30 -6.96 -24.00 5.52
CA SER A 30 -5.74 -23.20 5.61
C SER A 30 -5.78 -21.97 4.72
N VAL A 31 -4.92 -21.01 5.03
CA VAL A 31 -4.71 -19.80 4.21
C VAL A 31 -3.23 -19.71 3.85
N ARG A 32 -2.95 -19.70 2.55
CA ARG A 32 -1.60 -19.58 2.00
C ARG A 32 -1.39 -18.16 1.47
N LEU A 33 -0.28 -17.55 1.85
CA LEU A 33 0.22 -16.30 1.28
C LEU A 33 1.41 -16.60 0.36
N THR A 34 1.50 -15.92 -0.77
CA THR A 34 2.60 -16.10 -1.72
C THR A 34 3.05 -14.74 -2.28
N PRO A 35 4.29 -14.30 -1.99
CA PRO A 35 5.23 -14.95 -1.07
C PRO A 35 4.77 -14.84 0.40
N ASP A 36 5.22 -15.76 1.25
CA ASP A 36 5.06 -15.68 2.72
C ASP A 36 6.16 -14.82 3.39
N ARG A 37 7.25 -14.55 2.66
CA ARG A 37 8.29 -13.59 3.01
C ARG A 37 8.77 -12.80 1.80
N ALA A 38 9.00 -11.49 1.95
CA ALA A 38 9.56 -10.66 0.90
C ALA A 38 10.63 -9.69 1.45
N VAL A 39 11.59 -9.33 0.62
CA VAL A 39 12.58 -8.28 0.91
C VAL A 39 12.57 -7.30 -0.25
N VAL A 40 12.27 -6.03 0.01
CA VAL A 40 12.18 -4.98 -1.02
C VAL A 40 12.77 -3.65 -0.56
N PRO A 41 13.30 -2.80 -1.45
CA PRO A 41 13.59 -1.40 -1.16
C PRO A 41 12.33 -0.59 -0.80
N VAL A 42 12.52 0.52 -0.06
CA VAL A 42 11.46 1.54 0.18
C VAL A 42 10.81 1.95 -1.15
N GLY A 43 9.49 2.08 -1.15
CA GLY A 43 8.68 2.50 -2.28
C GLY A 43 8.53 1.49 -3.42
N GLN A 44 9.17 0.32 -3.35
CA GLN A 44 8.86 -0.77 -4.28
C GLN A 44 7.66 -1.58 -3.79
N PRO A 45 6.68 -1.88 -4.66
CA PRO A 45 5.51 -2.67 -4.28
C PRO A 45 5.83 -4.16 -4.14
N VAL A 46 5.22 -4.79 -3.14
CA VAL A 46 5.14 -6.25 -2.99
C VAL A 46 3.71 -6.68 -3.27
N ILE A 47 3.55 -7.60 -4.21
CA ILE A 47 2.27 -8.26 -4.49
C ILE A 47 2.28 -9.61 -3.78
N VAL A 48 1.31 -9.82 -2.90
CA VAL A 48 1.09 -11.04 -2.15
C VAL A 48 -0.26 -11.63 -2.56
N MET A 49 -0.23 -12.82 -3.13
CA MET A 49 -1.42 -13.60 -3.44
C MET A 49 -1.86 -14.39 -2.22
N MET A 50 -3.17 -14.54 -2.05
CA MET A 50 -3.79 -15.22 -0.93
C MET A 50 -4.76 -16.28 -1.44
N GLN A 51 -4.51 -17.53 -1.02
CA GLN A 51 -5.32 -18.68 -1.37
C GLN A 51 -5.91 -19.29 -0.10
N THR A 52 -7.23 -19.43 -0.06
CA THR A 52 -7.97 -20.17 0.95
C THR A 52 -8.10 -21.61 0.48
N LEU A 53 -7.72 -22.58 1.29
CA LEU A 53 -7.75 -24.00 0.93
C LEU A 53 -8.65 -24.80 1.88
N ASP A 54 -9.33 -25.80 1.34
CA ASP A 54 -10.06 -26.79 2.14
C ASP A 54 -9.15 -27.93 2.64
N GLU A 55 -9.75 -28.93 3.28
CA GLU A 55 -9.04 -30.09 3.83
C GLU A 55 -8.31 -30.95 2.78
N THR A 56 -8.71 -30.84 1.51
CA THR A 56 -8.11 -31.56 0.39
C THR A 56 -7.01 -30.76 -0.31
N GLY A 57 -6.83 -29.48 0.08
CA GLY A 57 -5.93 -28.56 -0.57
C GLY A 57 -6.51 -27.88 -1.81
N GLN A 58 -7.83 -27.95 -2.02
CA GLN A 58 -8.50 -27.25 -3.12
C GLN A 58 -8.73 -25.77 -2.75
N ILE A 59 -8.57 -24.88 -3.73
CA ILE A 59 -8.79 -23.44 -3.55
C ILE A 59 -10.29 -23.14 -3.43
N LEU A 60 -10.64 -22.37 -2.40
CA LEU A 60 -11.95 -21.81 -2.14
C LEU A 60 -11.99 -20.36 -2.64
N THR A 61 -12.93 -20.01 -3.54
CA THR A 61 -12.99 -18.69 -4.18
C THR A 61 -13.99 -17.71 -3.51
N ASP A 62 -14.99 -18.22 -2.79
CA ASP A 62 -16.15 -17.42 -2.38
C ASP A 62 -16.14 -17.08 -0.87
N ARG A 63 -14.96 -16.81 -0.32
CA ARG A 63 -14.79 -16.54 1.12
C ARG A 63 -14.50 -15.07 1.39
N ASP A 64 -15.20 -14.49 2.36
CA ASP A 64 -14.95 -13.13 2.84
C ASP A 64 -13.61 -13.07 3.58
N LYS A 65 -12.76 -12.14 3.14
CA LYS A 65 -11.34 -12.08 3.50
C LYS A 65 -11.04 -10.86 4.36
N THR A 66 -11.23 -11.05 5.67
CA THR A 66 -10.71 -10.28 6.80
C THR A 66 -9.29 -9.70 6.69
N VAL A 67 -9.04 -8.39 6.60
CA VAL A 67 -7.67 -7.84 6.68
C VAL A 67 -7.45 -7.19 8.04
N THR A 68 -6.40 -7.60 8.77
CA THR A 68 -5.94 -6.80 9.92
C THR A 68 -4.43 -6.60 9.83
N VAL A 69 -4.00 -5.39 9.47
CA VAL A 69 -2.59 -5.04 9.45
C VAL A 69 -2.17 -4.56 10.84
N ARG A 70 -1.22 -5.26 11.46
CA ARG A 70 -0.61 -4.85 12.73
C ARG A 70 0.87 -4.55 12.51
N HIS A 71 1.32 -3.41 12.99
CA HIS A 71 2.70 -2.98 12.90
C HIS A 71 3.35 -2.95 14.29
N TRP A 72 4.68 -3.16 14.38
CA TRP A 72 5.40 -3.25 15.66
C TRP A 72 6.20 -1.99 16.04
N SER A 73 6.09 -0.91 15.26
CA SER A 73 6.66 0.42 15.57
C SER A 73 5.62 1.52 15.36
N SER A 74 5.70 2.58 16.16
CA SER A 74 4.78 3.71 16.14
C SER A 74 5.05 4.73 15.02
N LEU A 75 6.04 4.50 14.15
CA LEU A 75 6.50 5.49 13.15
C LEU A 75 6.45 4.99 11.69
N SER A 76 6.12 3.72 11.46
CA SER A 76 6.20 3.13 10.11
C SER A 76 4.98 3.40 9.27
N LEU A 77 5.13 4.31 8.33
CA LEU A 77 4.14 4.55 7.27
C LEU A 77 4.33 3.47 6.19
N ALA A 78 3.25 2.75 5.89
CA ALA A 78 3.15 1.86 4.74
C ALA A 78 1.71 1.88 4.23
N THR A 79 1.54 1.79 2.91
CA THR A 79 0.22 1.61 2.32
C THR A 79 -0.01 0.17 1.97
N TYR A 80 -1.26 -0.24 1.98
CA TYR A 80 -1.66 -1.49 1.38
C TYR A 80 -3.05 -1.40 0.78
N ARG A 81 -3.28 -2.15 -0.30
CA ARG A 81 -4.59 -2.35 -0.90
C ARG A 81 -4.87 -3.83 -0.98
N THR A 82 -6.12 -4.21 -0.71
CA THR A 82 -6.53 -5.60 -0.80
C THR A 82 -7.73 -5.75 -1.71
N ASN A 83 -7.62 -6.64 -2.69
CA ASN A 83 -8.72 -7.03 -3.56
C ASN A 83 -8.95 -8.54 -3.39
N GLY A 84 -9.69 -8.91 -2.33
CA GLY A 84 -9.98 -10.30 -1.95
C GLY A 84 -8.71 -11.13 -1.73
N ASP A 85 -8.18 -11.64 -2.84
CA ASP A 85 -7.07 -12.58 -2.96
C ASP A 85 -5.72 -11.92 -3.18
N THR A 86 -5.69 -10.62 -3.48
CA THR A 86 -4.43 -9.90 -3.69
C THR A 86 -4.24 -8.83 -2.63
N LEU A 87 -3.09 -8.86 -1.97
CA LEU A 87 -2.57 -7.78 -1.14
C LEU A 87 -1.44 -7.11 -1.94
N VAL A 88 -1.50 -5.79 -2.08
CA VAL A 88 -0.37 -5.00 -2.56
C VAL A 88 0.12 -4.13 -1.42
N PHE A 89 1.41 -4.18 -1.12
CA PHE A 89 2.05 -3.46 -0.01
C PHE A 89 3.16 -2.56 -0.54
N VAL A 90 3.27 -1.33 -0.02
CA VAL A 90 4.39 -0.43 -0.29
C VAL A 90 4.89 0.15 1.03
N GLY A 91 6.15 -0.13 1.37
CA GLY A 91 6.79 0.42 2.57
C GLY A 91 7.34 1.82 2.33
N ALA A 92 7.00 2.78 3.20
CA ALA A 92 7.56 4.13 3.14
C ALA A 92 8.81 4.30 4.02
N GLN A 93 9.09 3.37 4.92
CA GLN A 93 10.29 3.39 5.77
C GLN A 93 10.96 2.01 5.86
N PRO A 94 12.30 1.95 6.02
CA PRO A 94 12.99 0.70 6.26
C PRO A 94 12.53 0.02 7.55
N GLY A 95 12.55 -1.30 7.57
CA GLY A 95 12.15 -2.11 8.71
C GLY A 95 11.40 -3.38 8.31
N THR A 96 11.06 -4.19 9.30
CA THR A 96 10.31 -5.44 9.08
C THR A 96 8.84 -5.25 9.44
N TYR A 97 7.97 -5.56 8.49
CA TYR A 97 6.52 -5.47 8.58
C TYR A 97 5.94 -6.88 8.65
N ARG A 98 5.02 -7.14 9.59
CA ARG A 98 4.30 -8.42 9.69
C ARG A 98 2.82 -8.20 9.45
N ILE A 99 2.34 -8.54 8.27
CA ILE A 99 0.95 -8.33 7.88
C ILE A 99 0.18 -9.60 8.20
N ARG A 100 -0.88 -9.48 9.00
CA ARG A 100 -1.71 -10.61 9.41
C ARG A 100 -3.02 -10.63 8.64
N ARG A 101 -3.52 -11.84 8.41
CA ARG A 101 -4.80 -12.11 7.76
C ARG A 101 -5.54 -13.17 8.53
N GLU A 102 -6.81 -12.94 8.75
CA GLU A 102 -7.70 -13.90 9.37
C GLU A 102 -8.83 -14.22 8.38
N VAL A 103 -9.06 -15.50 8.12
CA VAL A 103 -10.19 -15.99 7.33
C VAL A 103 -10.84 -17.13 8.08
N GLU A 104 -12.10 -16.96 8.49
CA GLU A 104 -12.85 -17.98 9.23
C GLU A 104 -12.10 -18.58 10.44
N ASN A 105 -11.52 -17.71 11.29
CA ASN A 105 -10.69 -18.06 12.45
C ASN A 105 -9.34 -18.74 12.12
N ARG A 106 -8.92 -18.77 10.85
CA ARG A 106 -7.57 -19.20 10.46
C ARG A 106 -6.70 -17.97 10.24
N GLU A 107 -5.66 -17.82 11.08
CA GLU A 107 -4.69 -16.73 10.97
C GLU A 107 -3.50 -17.15 10.10
N THR A 108 -3.03 -16.25 9.25
CA THR A 108 -1.78 -16.36 8.50
C THR A 108 -1.07 -15.02 8.48
N ALA A 109 0.22 -15.01 8.17
CA ALA A 109 1.00 -13.78 8.11
C ALA A 109 2.05 -13.81 7.01
N VAL A 110 2.31 -12.64 6.44
CA VAL A 110 3.46 -12.39 5.55
C VAL A 110 4.44 -11.45 6.25
N GLU A 111 5.73 -11.77 6.16
CA GLU A 111 6.81 -10.92 6.66
C GLU A 111 7.48 -10.18 5.49
N ILE A 112 7.48 -8.85 5.53
CA ILE A 112 8.08 -8.01 4.50
C ILE A 112 9.18 -7.17 5.14
N THR A 113 10.42 -7.38 4.72
CA THR A 113 11.55 -6.53 5.12
C THR A 113 11.76 -5.45 4.07
N VAL A 114 11.61 -4.20 4.49
CA VAL A 114 11.85 -3.02 3.67
C VAL A 114 13.27 -2.54 3.94
N LEU A 115 14.09 -2.51 2.89
CA LEU A 115 15.46 -2.00 2.92
C LEU A 115 15.47 -0.51 2.52
N PRO A 116 16.43 0.29 2.98
CA PRO A 116 16.69 1.60 2.40
C PRO A 116 16.81 1.50 0.88
N SER A 117 16.29 2.48 0.13
CA SER A 117 16.51 2.52 -1.32
C SER A 117 17.98 2.80 -1.65
N ASP A 118 18.45 2.32 -2.80
CA ASP A 118 19.79 2.66 -3.31
C ASP A 118 19.89 4.19 -3.47
N PRO A 119 20.76 4.85 -2.68
CA PRO A 119 20.88 6.30 -2.70
C PRO A 119 21.35 6.83 -4.06
N SER A 120 22.03 5.98 -4.84
CA SER A 120 22.61 6.31 -6.14
C SER A 120 21.78 5.79 -7.32
N SER A 121 20.51 5.44 -7.09
CA SER A 121 19.66 4.87 -8.14
C SER A 121 19.46 5.83 -9.33
N ALA A 122 19.12 5.28 -10.51
CA ALA A 122 18.79 6.08 -11.69
C ALA A 122 17.62 7.06 -11.43
N LEU A 123 16.68 6.66 -10.56
CA LEU A 123 15.61 7.52 -10.08
C LEU A 123 16.17 8.70 -9.29
N CYS A 124 17.08 8.48 -8.33
CA CYS A 124 17.66 9.57 -7.55
C CYS A 124 18.39 10.59 -8.43
N ARG A 125 19.17 10.12 -9.42
CA ARG A 125 19.80 11.01 -10.41
C ARG A 125 18.78 11.77 -11.24
N SER A 126 17.68 11.13 -11.65
CA SER A 126 16.61 11.79 -12.39
C SER A 126 15.77 12.72 -11.52
N LEU A 127 15.96 12.76 -10.19
CA LEU A 127 15.24 13.61 -9.24
C LEU A 127 16.10 14.72 -8.61
N ALA A 128 17.43 14.64 -8.70
CA ALA A 128 18.36 15.68 -8.23
C ALA A 128 18.05 17.10 -8.74
N GLY A 129 17.98 18.07 -7.83
CA GLY A 129 17.66 19.48 -8.13
C GLY A 129 16.18 19.78 -8.40
N ALA A 130 15.29 18.78 -8.40
CA ALA A 130 13.85 19.04 -8.56
C ALA A 130 13.27 19.78 -7.35
N THR A 131 12.14 20.45 -7.56
CA THR A 131 11.36 21.14 -6.53
C THR A 131 10.16 20.29 -6.13
N LEU A 132 9.88 20.26 -4.84
CA LEU A 132 8.66 19.70 -4.28
C LEU A 132 7.63 20.81 -4.09
N LEU A 133 6.45 20.66 -4.67
CA LEU A 133 5.38 21.65 -4.66
C LEU A 133 4.09 21.00 -4.15
N GLY A 134 3.42 21.60 -3.18
CA GLY A 134 2.06 21.21 -2.82
C GLY A 134 1.12 21.36 -4.02
N ASP A 135 0.04 20.58 -4.05
CA ASP A 135 -0.97 20.69 -5.10
C ASP A 135 -1.72 22.04 -5.05
N ASP A 136 -1.60 22.75 -3.92
CA ASP A 136 -2.04 24.13 -3.69
C ASP A 136 -1.02 25.20 -4.15
N GLY A 137 0.13 24.80 -4.71
CA GLY A 137 1.18 25.71 -5.15
C GLY A 137 2.17 26.11 -4.05
N GLN A 138 2.05 25.58 -2.83
CA GLN A 138 3.02 25.85 -1.77
C GLN A 138 4.38 25.23 -2.09
N PHE A 139 5.45 25.99 -1.94
CA PHE A 139 6.80 25.45 -2.03
C PHE A 139 7.13 24.60 -0.79
N LEU A 140 7.55 23.34 -1.01
CA LEU A 140 7.83 22.35 0.03
C LEU A 140 9.30 21.93 0.11
N GLY A 141 10.17 22.59 -0.66
CA GLY A 141 11.61 22.33 -0.66
C GLY A 141 12.13 21.82 -1.99
N THR A 142 13.39 21.41 -1.96
CA THR A 142 14.17 20.94 -3.12
C THR A 142 14.83 19.60 -2.83
N LEU A 143 14.96 18.80 -3.89
CA LEU A 143 15.66 17.52 -3.90
C LEU A 143 17.16 17.76 -4.09
N THR A 144 17.78 18.37 -3.09
CA THR A 144 19.20 18.77 -3.08
C THR A 144 19.88 18.24 -1.82
N PRO A 145 21.23 18.24 -1.76
CA PRO A 145 21.97 17.83 -0.57
C PRO A 145 21.48 18.56 0.70
N PRO A 146 21.58 17.92 1.89
CA PRO A 146 21.03 18.45 3.14
C PRO A 146 21.68 19.76 3.61
N GLU A 147 22.83 20.12 3.05
CA GLU A 147 23.52 21.39 3.30
C GLU A 147 22.78 22.60 2.69
N SER A 148 21.88 22.36 1.73
CA SER A 148 21.02 23.41 1.15
C SER A 148 19.92 23.82 2.13
N ALA A 149 19.78 25.12 2.37
CA ALA A 149 18.72 25.69 3.21
C ALA A 149 17.29 25.38 2.71
N ARG A 150 17.15 24.97 1.45
CA ARG A 150 15.87 24.58 0.83
C ARG A 150 15.70 23.06 0.73
N SER A 151 16.63 22.26 1.23
CA SER A 151 16.58 20.81 1.08
C SER A 151 15.45 20.19 1.91
N ILE A 152 14.75 19.21 1.33
CA ILE A 152 13.83 18.35 2.09
C ILE A 152 14.58 17.34 2.97
N GLN A 153 15.89 17.16 2.76
CA GLN A 153 16.73 16.25 3.53
C GLN A 153 17.40 16.94 4.72
N ALA A 154 17.17 18.24 4.93
CA ALA A 154 17.69 18.99 6.07
C ALA A 154 16.74 18.84 7.28
N PRO A 155 17.05 17.98 8.28
CA PRO A 155 16.13 17.71 9.39
C PRO A 155 15.92 18.91 10.33
N GLU A 156 16.84 19.87 10.31
CA GLU A 156 16.73 21.13 11.06
C GLU A 156 16.16 22.27 10.20
N GLY A 157 15.94 22.03 8.90
CA GLY A 157 15.46 23.03 7.95
C GLY A 157 13.93 23.10 7.88
N TYR A 158 13.41 24.22 7.36
CA TYR A 158 11.97 24.42 7.19
C TYR A 158 11.28 23.41 6.26
N PHE A 159 12.02 22.75 5.39
CA PHE A 159 11.47 21.85 4.37
C PHE A 159 11.71 20.37 4.64
N GLY A 160 12.66 20.04 5.53
CA GLY A 160 12.92 18.67 5.98
C GLY A 160 12.55 18.41 7.44
N GLY A 161 12.38 19.45 8.25
CA GLY A 161 12.16 19.31 9.68
C GLY A 161 10.77 18.81 10.06
N TRP A 162 10.73 17.87 11.00
CA TRP A 162 9.51 17.25 11.52
C TRP A 162 8.55 18.22 12.21
N TRP A 163 9.04 19.40 12.61
CA TRP A 163 8.26 20.45 13.27
C TRP A 163 7.64 21.46 12.30
N SER A 164 8.10 21.50 11.04
CA SER A 164 7.72 22.57 10.11
C SER A 164 6.43 22.24 9.35
N SER A 165 5.52 23.21 9.25
CA SER A 165 4.27 23.06 8.50
C SER A 165 4.47 22.93 6.98
N THR A 166 5.63 23.34 6.44
CA THR A 166 5.98 23.22 5.02
C THR A 166 6.83 21.98 4.71
N SER A 167 7.07 21.11 5.69
CA SER A 167 7.77 19.84 5.50
C SER A 167 6.77 18.71 5.25
N VAL A 168 7.04 17.90 4.22
CA VAL A 168 6.29 16.65 3.98
C VAL A 168 6.56 15.60 5.07
N TYR A 169 7.62 15.77 5.87
CA TYR A 169 7.98 14.87 6.96
C TYR A 169 7.44 15.33 8.32
N SER A 170 6.60 16.38 8.34
CA SER A 170 5.96 16.86 9.56
C SER A 170 4.53 16.34 9.71
N LEU A 171 4.22 15.81 10.89
CA LEU A 171 2.85 15.46 11.27
C LEU A 171 2.00 16.68 11.67
N PHE A 172 2.59 17.87 11.79
CA PHE A 172 1.87 19.10 12.11
C PHE A 172 1.41 19.85 10.87
N GLY A 173 2.09 19.67 9.73
CA GLY A 173 1.75 20.26 8.44
C GLY A 173 0.71 19.46 7.65
N PRO A 174 0.01 20.09 6.70
CA PRO A 174 -0.95 19.38 5.84
C PRO A 174 -0.28 18.41 4.86
N TYR A 175 1.02 18.54 4.62
CA TYR A 175 1.76 17.76 3.63
C TYR A 175 2.37 16.46 4.15
N GLY A 176 2.41 16.25 5.47
CA GLY A 176 2.92 15.02 6.09
C GLY A 176 1.96 14.32 7.04
N ARG A 177 0.94 15.01 7.56
CA ARG A 177 -0.06 14.42 8.46
C ARG A 177 -1.01 13.47 7.75
N VAL A 178 -1.64 12.59 8.53
CA VAL A 178 -2.73 11.70 8.08
C VAL A 178 -3.89 11.82 9.07
N PRO A 179 -5.14 12.05 8.63
CA PRO A 179 -5.56 12.24 7.24
C PRO A 179 -5.29 13.65 6.71
N SER A 180 -5.02 13.77 5.40
CA SER A 180 -4.94 15.03 4.65
C SER A 180 -4.82 14.75 3.15
N ASP A 181 -5.67 15.39 2.35
CA ASP A 181 -5.67 15.26 0.89
C ASP A 181 -4.41 15.83 0.21
N LEU A 182 -3.68 16.72 0.91
CA LEU A 182 -2.40 17.28 0.46
C LEU A 182 -1.18 16.48 0.94
N SER A 183 -1.38 15.40 1.68
CA SER A 183 -0.28 14.68 2.33
C SER A 183 0.42 13.72 1.39
N ALA A 184 1.74 13.74 1.44
CA ALA A 184 2.58 12.77 0.76
C ALA A 184 2.52 11.39 1.44
N PHE A 185 2.04 11.32 2.68
CA PHE A 185 1.99 10.10 3.51
C PHE A 185 0.57 9.59 3.78
N ASP A 186 -0.47 10.27 3.32
CA ASP A 186 -1.84 9.76 3.40
C ASP A 186 -2.14 8.86 2.17
N PRO A 187 -2.40 7.55 2.37
CA PRO A 187 -2.73 6.66 1.26
C PRO A 187 -4.05 7.01 0.56
N GLY A 188 -4.95 7.74 1.24
CA GLY A 188 -6.21 8.23 0.69
C GLY A 188 -6.12 9.61 0.01
N ALA A 189 -4.95 10.25 -0.02
CA ALA A 189 -4.77 11.54 -0.67
C ALA A 189 -4.96 11.45 -2.19
N THR A 190 -5.74 12.36 -2.73
CA THR A 190 -5.96 12.56 -4.18
C THR A 190 -5.19 13.74 -4.72
N ARG A 191 -4.70 14.64 -3.84
CA ARG A 191 -3.95 15.86 -4.19
C ARG A 191 -2.57 15.95 -3.52
N PRO A 192 -1.75 14.87 -3.51
CA PRO A 192 -0.44 14.95 -2.86
C PRO A 192 0.56 15.79 -3.68
N PRO A 193 1.71 16.19 -3.10
CA PRO A 193 2.65 17.10 -3.74
C PRO A 193 3.20 16.62 -5.09
N PHE A 194 3.55 17.57 -5.96
CA PHE A 194 4.24 17.37 -7.22
C PHE A 194 5.75 17.43 -7.06
N ILE A 195 6.46 16.63 -7.86
CA ILE A 195 7.90 16.77 -8.06
C ILE A 195 8.10 17.40 -9.44
N VAL A 196 8.73 18.57 -9.49
CA VAL A 196 8.84 19.40 -10.69
C VAL A 196 10.30 19.75 -10.97
N ARG A 197 10.74 19.61 -12.22
CA ARG A 197 12.04 20.14 -12.67
C ARG A 197 11.85 20.92 -13.97
N ASP A 198 12.43 22.11 -14.05
CA ASP A 198 12.42 22.96 -15.25
C ASP A 198 11.00 23.20 -15.81
N GLY A 199 10.03 23.33 -14.90
CA GLY A 199 8.61 23.52 -15.25
C GLY A 199 7.86 22.24 -15.68
N VAL A 200 8.54 21.08 -15.70
CA VAL A 200 7.96 19.78 -16.05
C VAL A 200 7.68 18.97 -14.79
N THR A 201 6.44 18.48 -14.65
CA THR A 201 6.07 17.55 -13.58
C THR A 201 6.64 16.16 -13.87
N LEU A 202 7.52 15.69 -12.98
CA LEU A 202 8.16 14.37 -13.05
C LEU A 202 7.29 13.28 -12.41
N GLY A 203 6.40 13.65 -11.49
CA GLY A 203 5.50 12.74 -10.79
C GLY A 203 4.88 13.38 -9.55
N ARG A 204 4.17 12.57 -8.77
CA ARG A 204 3.66 12.95 -7.44
C ARG A 204 4.47 12.28 -6.34
N ALA A 205 4.77 13.00 -5.26
CA ALA A 205 5.34 12.45 -4.05
C ALA A 205 4.20 11.90 -3.19
N SER A 206 4.03 10.58 -3.15
CA SER A 206 2.93 9.96 -2.41
C SER A 206 3.23 8.51 -2.03
N VAL A 207 2.70 8.08 -0.89
CA VAL A 207 2.59 6.66 -0.53
C VAL A 207 1.33 6.00 -1.11
N SER A 208 0.42 6.75 -1.73
CA SER A 208 -0.83 6.17 -2.27
C SER A 208 -0.54 5.26 -3.45
N ILE A 209 -1.05 4.02 -3.37
CA ILE A 209 -0.98 3.05 -4.45
C ILE A 209 -2.02 3.31 -5.56
N ASP A 210 -2.97 4.20 -5.32
CA ASP A 210 -3.98 4.58 -6.29
C ASP A 210 -3.49 5.66 -7.26
N ILE A 211 -2.28 6.20 -7.02
CA ILE A 211 -1.63 7.20 -7.88
C ILE A 211 -0.56 6.50 -8.73
N PRO A 212 -0.79 6.31 -10.04
CA PRO A 212 0.17 5.65 -10.92
C PRO A 212 1.49 6.41 -10.98
N GLY A 213 2.60 5.70 -10.78
CA GLY A 213 3.94 6.30 -10.83
C GLY A 213 4.27 7.22 -9.66
N ALA A 214 3.50 7.19 -8.57
CA ALA A 214 3.85 7.91 -7.35
C ALA A 214 5.25 7.50 -6.86
N ILE A 215 6.02 8.50 -6.45
CA ILE A 215 7.35 8.33 -5.86
C ILE A 215 7.18 8.45 -4.36
N SER A 216 7.60 7.41 -3.61
CA SER A 216 7.43 7.41 -2.17
C SER A 216 8.28 8.53 -1.54
N PRO A 217 7.72 9.35 -0.63
CA PRO A 217 8.51 10.36 0.08
C PRO A 217 9.65 9.76 0.91
N GLY A 218 9.52 8.48 1.30
CA GLY A 218 10.59 7.70 1.89
C GLY A 218 11.74 7.45 0.93
N GLN A 219 11.48 7.19 -0.36
CA GLN A 219 12.55 7.07 -1.37
C GLN A 219 13.31 8.39 -1.53
N LEU A 220 12.59 9.53 -1.54
CA LEU A 220 13.19 10.86 -1.65
C LEU A 220 14.17 11.15 -0.50
N LEU A 221 13.84 10.70 0.72
CA LEU A 221 14.68 10.91 1.90
C LEU A 221 16.01 10.13 1.82
N HIS A 222 16.03 9.01 1.11
CA HIS A 222 17.18 8.11 1.02
C HIS A 222 18.02 8.30 -0.25
N CYS A 223 17.66 9.22 -1.15
CA CYS A 223 18.49 9.56 -2.30
C CYS A 223 19.76 10.32 -1.88
N ASP A 224 20.88 10.07 -2.54
CA ASP A 224 22.04 10.96 -2.48
C ASP A 224 21.94 11.95 -3.64
N PHE A 225 21.66 13.22 -3.32
CA PHE A 225 21.52 14.29 -4.31
C PHE A 225 22.83 15.06 -4.56
N ARG A 226 23.98 14.49 -4.18
CA ARG A 226 25.31 15.04 -4.45
C ARG A 226 25.75 14.85 -5.90
#